data_AF-A0A1H9SYE1-F1
#
_entry.id   AF-A0A1H9SYE1-F1
#
_cell.length_a   1.000
_cell.length_b   1.000
_cell.length_c   1.000
_cell.angle_alpha   90.00
_cell.angle_beta   90.00
_cell.angle_gamma   90.00
#
_symmetry.space_group_name_H-M   'P 1'
#
loop_
_entity.id
_entity.type
_entity.pdbx_description
1 polymer ?
#
loop_
_entity_poly.entity_id
_entity_poly.type
_entity_poly.pdbx_seq_one_letter_code
_entity_poly.pdbx_strand_id
1 'polypeptide(L)'
;MSEKTFFEEQTASSKIKANIVSKYFPSYCKIISKKYMPTSIRFTDLFAGPGIYRDGNLSTPILLARDCKEDAFLKDKVHFIFNDKEHTDTLKSNFYEYFPEGTFKNKPFFANRTVGEDTRVKDYLLKNTHVGKNNEHPTLLFIDPFGYKAIETKILAQFMKNWGNEIFLFVNIKRIHPALENDKFEDLMQNLFPTTLAQVRIDRRYKLNTAERISLIIDCLGKEYEKILNSKVYYTAFKFKEEDNDATSHYILHITKHFRGFDLVKQIYTDFANVGTIFDGINTYTFDSKVIKNEIIELFDTQSMNIDKLKDELLESYAGKQISAMALFDEHQKTNLYSRSHYSQALRKLVTEGRLKSTFTDNVSHQVAVLISNYCMLKFK
;
A
#
# COMPACT_ATOMS: atom_id res chain seq x y z
N MET A 1 19.44 15.42 -3.31
CA MET A 1 18.39 16.37 -2.89
C MET A 1 18.42 16.45 -1.37
N SER A 2 18.49 17.66 -0.81
CA SER A 2 18.35 17.88 0.63
C SER A 2 16.87 18.04 0.98
N GLU A 3 16.50 17.82 2.24
CA GLU A 3 15.11 17.92 2.74
C GLU A 3 14.51 19.31 2.48
N LYS A 4 15.31 20.37 2.58
CA LYS A 4 14.89 21.75 2.31
C LYS A 4 14.45 22.01 0.87
N THR A 5 15.09 21.36 -0.12
CA THR A 5 14.72 21.52 -1.55
C THR A 5 13.58 20.58 -1.96
N PHE A 6 13.28 19.55 -1.16
CA PHE A 6 12.26 18.56 -1.48
C PHE A 6 10.84 19.13 -1.48
N PHE A 7 10.56 20.14 -0.66
CA PHE A 7 9.24 20.76 -0.53
C PHE A 7 9.07 22.04 -1.36
N GLU A 8 9.96 22.30 -2.32
CA GLU A 8 9.86 23.48 -3.19
C GLU A 8 8.75 23.31 -4.24
N GLU A 9 8.74 22.18 -4.95
CA GLU A 9 7.74 21.86 -5.97
C GLU A 9 7.30 20.41 -5.81
N GLN A 10 5.99 20.14 -5.90
CA GLN A 10 5.47 18.79 -5.81
C GLN A 10 5.69 18.04 -7.12
N THR A 11 6.55 17.03 -7.08
CA THR A 11 6.73 16.12 -8.23
C THR A 11 5.51 15.25 -8.49
N ALA A 12 5.34 14.76 -9.73
CA ALA A 12 4.26 13.86 -10.09
C ALA A 12 4.27 12.57 -9.23
N SER A 13 5.46 12.03 -8.97
CA SER A 13 5.63 10.86 -8.10
C SER A 13 5.18 11.15 -6.65
N SER A 14 5.51 12.32 -6.11
CA SER A 14 5.08 12.74 -4.77
C SER A 14 3.56 12.90 -4.68
N LYS A 15 2.94 13.46 -5.72
CA LYS A 15 1.49 13.57 -5.84
C LYS A 15 0.80 12.21 -5.84
N ILE A 16 1.29 11.25 -6.64
CA ILE A 16 0.72 9.89 -6.70
C ILE A 16 0.90 9.16 -5.36
N LYS A 17 2.08 9.25 -4.74
CA LYS A 17 2.34 8.72 -3.40
C LYS A 17 1.32 9.23 -2.38
N ALA A 18 1.11 10.54 -2.31
CA ALA A 18 0.15 11.13 -1.38
C ALA A 18 -1.29 10.69 -1.69
N ASN A 19 -1.65 10.60 -2.97
CA ASN A 19 -2.97 10.14 -3.41
C ASN A 19 -3.25 8.68 -3.06
N ILE A 20 -2.28 7.77 -3.25
CA ILE A 20 -2.39 6.35 -2.86
C ILE A 20 -2.82 6.24 -1.39
N VAL A 21 -2.11 6.91 -0.50
CA VAL A 21 -2.37 6.83 0.95
C VAL A 21 -3.70 7.50 1.31
N SER A 22 -3.98 8.68 0.73
CA SER A 22 -5.22 9.41 0.98
C SER A 22 -6.48 8.67 0.51
N LYS A 23 -6.43 7.92 -0.60
CA LYS A 23 -7.56 7.11 -1.09
C LYS A 23 -7.70 5.78 -0.35
N TYR A 24 -6.60 5.24 0.17
CA TYR A 24 -6.63 4.00 0.94
C TYR A 24 -7.31 4.20 2.31
N PHE A 25 -6.92 5.23 3.06
CA PHE A 25 -7.26 5.36 4.47
C PHE A 25 -8.78 5.44 4.77
N PRO A 26 -9.62 6.20 4.03
CA PRO A 26 -11.07 6.20 4.23
C PRO A 26 -11.70 4.81 4.09
N SER A 27 -11.28 4.04 3.09
CA SER A 27 -11.77 2.69 2.82
C SER A 27 -11.31 1.71 3.92
N TYR A 28 -10.06 1.82 4.34
CA TYR A 28 -9.52 1.10 5.49
C TYR A 28 -10.35 1.35 6.76
N CYS A 29 -10.68 2.61 7.07
CA CYS A 29 -11.49 2.95 8.24
C CYS A 29 -12.86 2.25 8.23
N LYS A 30 -13.50 2.18 7.07
CA LYS A 30 -14.78 1.50 6.86
C LYS A 30 -14.65 -0.02 7.00
N ILE A 31 -13.57 -0.62 6.50
CA ILE A 31 -13.29 -2.07 6.66
C ILE A 31 -13.10 -2.42 8.13
N ILE A 32 -12.27 -1.66 8.85
CA ILE A 32 -12.03 -1.84 10.28
C ILE A 32 -13.35 -1.76 11.05
N SER A 33 -14.12 -0.69 10.83
CA SER A 33 -15.36 -0.43 11.57
C SER A 33 -16.49 -1.41 11.31
N LYS A 34 -16.51 -2.05 10.13
CA LYS A 34 -17.44 -3.16 9.85
C LYS A 34 -17.15 -4.40 10.67
N LYS A 35 -15.88 -4.65 11.03
CA LYS A 35 -15.48 -5.81 11.83
C LYS A 35 -15.63 -5.55 13.33
N TYR A 36 -15.21 -4.37 13.77
CA TYR A 36 -15.28 -3.90 15.15
C TYR A 36 -15.29 -2.38 15.12
N MET A 37 -16.12 -1.73 15.94
CA MET A 37 -16.18 -0.27 16.01
C MET A 37 -15.23 0.25 17.10
N PRO A 38 -14.01 0.72 16.77
CA PRO A 38 -13.08 1.20 17.77
C PRO A 38 -13.47 2.59 18.30
N THR A 39 -12.83 2.96 19.40
CA THR A 39 -12.85 4.33 19.94
C THR A 39 -12.39 5.34 18.89
N SER A 40 -11.24 5.10 18.24
CA SER A 40 -10.78 5.90 17.10
C SER A 40 -9.92 5.08 16.14
N ILE A 41 -9.78 5.57 14.90
CA ILE A 41 -8.94 4.97 13.87
C ILE A 41 -7.84 5.97 13.53
N ARG A 42 -6.59 5.57 13.70
CA ARG A 42 -5.46 6.47 13.58
C ARG A 42 -4.86 6.42 12.19
N PHE A 43 -4.50 7.59 11.68
CA PHE A 43 -3.51 7.72 10.63
C PHE A 43 -2.28 8.36 11.25
N THR A 44 -1.15 7.66 11.19
CA THR A 44 0.11 8.14 11.74
C THR A 44 1.11 8.34 10.62
N ASP A 45 1.55 9.57 10.40
CA ASP A 45 2.62 9.91 9.46
C ASP A 45 3.87 10.29 10.25
N LEU A 46 4.95 9.53 10.08
CA LEU A 46 6.20 9.78 10.81
C LEU A 46 7.08 10.87 10.16
N PHE A 47 6.78 11.25 8.91
CA PHE A 47 7.54 12.19 8.09
C PHE A 47 6.60 13.09 7.29
N ALA A 48 5.74 13.82 8.02
CA ALA A 48 4.57 14.49 7.45
C ALA A 48 4.89 15.70 6.55
N GLY A 49 6.08 16.30 6.70
CA GLY A 49 6.44 17.54 6.01
C GLY A 49 5.55 18.72 6.42
N PRO A 50 5.55 19.82 5.65
CA PRO A 50 4.83 21.06 5.96
C PRO A 50 3.32 21.02 5.66
N GLY A 51 2.78 19.93 5.14
CA GLY A 51 1.38 19.82 4.71
C GLY A 51 1.07 20.46 3.35
N ILE A 52 1.81 21.50 2.98
CA ILE A 52 1.65 22.25 1.72
C ILE A 52 3.05 22.54 1.17
N TYR A 53 3.27 22.23 -0.11
CA TYR A 53 4.50 22.55 -0.84
C TYR A 53 4.56 24.06 -1.13
N ARG A 54 5.75 24.60 -1.42
CA ARG A 54 5.89 26.06 -1.70
C ARG A 54 5.16 26.52 -2.96
N ASP A 55 4.93 25.61 -3.91
CA ASP A 55 4.11 25.81 -5.10
C ASP A 55 2.59 25.79 -4.83
N GLY A 56 2.17 25.61 -3.57
CA GLY A 56 0.78 25.54 -3.13
C GLY A 56 0.13 24.16 -3.27
N ASN A 57 0.83 23.15 -3.80
CA ASN A 57 0.29 21.80 -3.88
C ASN A 57 0.17 21.17 -2.48
N LEU A 58 -0.91 20.44 -2.27
CA LEU A 58 -1.20 19.80 -0.98
C LEU A 58 -0.42 18.49 -0.83
N SER A 59 0.14 18.24 0.35
CA SER A 59 0.79 16.96 0.68
C SER A 59 -0.16 16.03 1.45
N THR A 60 0.34 14.84 1.84
CA THR A 60 -0.43 13.75 2.43
C THR A 60 -1.35 14.17 3.60
N PRO A 61 -0.89 14.93 4.62
CA PRO A 61 -1.72 15.31 5.76
C PRO A 61 -2.98 16.06 5.37
N ILE A 62 -2.87 17.01 4.42
CA ILE A 62 -3.98 17.86 4.01
C ILE A 62 -4.91 17.11 3.05
N LEU A 63 -4.36 16.37 2.08
CA LEU A 63 -5.16 15.57 1.13
C LEU A 63 -6.01 14.51 1.86
N LEU A 64 -5.41 13.78 2.80
CA LEU A 64 -6.08 12.74 3.54
C LEU A 64 -7.15 13.30 4.49
N ALA A 65 -6.86 14.40 5.20
CA ALA A 65 -7.85 15.05 6.05
C ALA A 65 -9.03 15.61 5.23
N ARG A 66 -8.77 16.16 4.04
CA ARG A 66 -9.82 16.61 3.12
C ARG A 66 -10.75 15.47 2.74
N ASP A 67 -10.20 14.34 2.33
CA ASP A 67 -11.00 13.17 1.95
C ASP A 67 -11.81 12.59 3.14
N CYS A 68 -11.29 12.71 4.37
CA CYS A 68 -12.01 12.29 5.58
C CYS A 68 -13.09 13.28 6.01
N LYS A 69 -12.91 14.59 5.76
CA LYS A 69 -13.85 15.64 6.17
C LYS A 69 -15.23 15.48 5.51
N GLU A 70 -15.28 14.93 4.31
CA GLU A 70 -16.53 14.79 3.55
C GLU A 70 -17.43 13.63 4.06
N ASP A 71 -16.95 12.83 5.01
CA ASP A 71 -17.69 11.69 5.57
C ASP A 71 -17.91 11.87 7.07
N ALA A 72 -19.17 11.96 7.50
CA ALA A 72 -19.54 12.21 8.90
C ALA A 72 -19.00 11.14 9.87
N PHE A 73 -18.95 9.88 9.44
CA PHE A 73 -18.39 8.81 10.24
C PHE A 73 -16.87 9.00 10.40
N LEU A 74 -16.16 9.38 9.33
CA LEU A 74 -14.73 9.64 9.41
C LEU A 74 -14.43 10.85 10.30
N LYS A 75 -15.18 11.96 10.19
CA LYS A 75 -15.03 13.12 11.08
C LYS A 75 -15.09 12.77 12.58
N ASP A 76 -15.96 11.83 12.96
CA ASP A 76 -16.11 11.36 14.34
C ASP A 76 -14.99 10.42 14.78
N LYS A 77 -14.51 9.55 13.88
CA LYS A 77 -13.67 8.40 14.25
C LYS A 77 -12.19 8.54 13.95
N VAL A 78 -11.79 9.33 12.96
CA VAL A 78 -10.37 9.45 12.62
C VAL A 78 -9.61 10.25 13.68
N HIS A 79 -8.37 9.88 13.92
CA HIS A 79 -7.42 10.63 14.74
C HIS A 79 -6.08 10.73 14.00
N PHE A 80 -5.74 11.95 13.59
CA PHE A 80 -4.50 12.21 12.86
C PHE A 80 -3.34 12.44 13.81
N ILE A 81 -2.22 11.78 13.53
CA ILE A 81 -0.99 11.85 14.30
C ILE A 81 0.13 12.13 13.32
N PHE A 82 0.64 13.35 13.33
CA PHE A 82 1.68 13.79 12.41
C PHE A 82 2.97 14.06 13.16
N ASN A 83 4.07 13.54 12.63
CA ASN A 83 5.40 13.82 13.12
C ASN A 83 6.28 14.39 12.00
N ASP A 84 6.98 15.48 12.30
CA ASP A 84 8.05 16.00 11.44
C ASP A 84 9.05 16.82 12.26
N LYS A 85 10.34 16.51 12.17
CA LYS A 85 11.35 17.18 12.99
C LYS A 85 11.45 18.68 12.69
N GLU A 86 11.33 19.08 11.44
CA GLU A 86 11.60 20.46 11.00
C GLU A 86 10.32 21.25 10.72
N HIS A 87 9.27 20.60 10.25
CA HIS A 87 8.09 21.24 9.68
C HIS A 87 6.83 21.19 10.56
N THR A 88 6.92 20.71 11.81
CA THR A 88 5.76 20.53 12.70
C THR A 88 4.91 21.78 12.88
N ASP A 89 5.52 22.93 13.18
CA ASP A 89 4.76 24.15 13.45
C ASP A 89 4.08 24.69 12.18
N THR A 90 4.79 24.65 11.05
CA THR A 90 4.25 24.99 9.72
C THR A 90 3.08 24.07 9.36
N LEU A 91 3.25 22.75 9.53
CA LEU A 91 2.21 21.77 9.28
C LEU A 91 0.98 22.03 10.13
N LYS A 92 1.17 22.29 11.43
CA LYS A 92 0.07 22.58 12.35
C LYS A 92 -0.70 23.82 11.91
N SER A 93 -0.01 24.90 11.56
CA SER A 93 -0.62 26.14 11.06
C SER A 93 -1.45 25.86 9.80
N ASN A 94 -0.81 25.26 8.78
CA ASN A 94 -1.44 24.94 7.51
C ASN A 94 -2.64 24.00 7.69
N PHE A 95 -2.54 23.01 8.58
CA PHE A 95 -3.62 22.07 8.85
C PHE A 95 -4.85 22.79 9.41
N TYR A 96 -4.68 23.66 10.41
CA TYR A 96 -5.80 24.37 11.04
C TYR A 96 -6.38 25.48 10.17
N GLU A 97 -5.65 25.99 9.18
CA GLU A 97 -6.18 26.89 8.15
C GLU A 97 -7.23 26.18 7.28
N TYR A 98 -6.96 24.93 6.85
CA TYR A 98 -7.90 24.13 6.05
C TYR A 98 -8.98 23.46 6.89
N PHE A 99 -8.65 23.10 8.13
CA PHE A 99 -9.50 22.33 9.04
C PHE A 99 -9.52 23.00 10.42
N PRO A 100 -10.32 24.07 10.61
CA PRO A 100 -10.44 24.76 11.89
C PRO A 100 -10.76 23.81 13.04
N GLU A 101 -10.40 24.21 14.27
CA GLU A 101 -10.66 23.39 15.46
C GLU A 101 -12.14 22.97 15.54
N GLY A 102 -12.37 21.70 15.91
CA GLY A 102 -13.71 21.09 15.91
C GLY A 102 -14.12 20.45 14.57
N THR A 103 -13.34 20.58 13.49
CA THR A 103 -13.61 19.86 12.23
C THR A 103 -13.64 18.34 12.43
N PHE A 104 -12.69 17.81 13.20
CA PHE A 104 -12.61 16.41 13.60
C PHE A 104 -12.85 16.29 15.10
N LYS A 105 -13.59 15.25 15.53
CA LYS A 105 -13.87 15.02 16.95
C LYS A 105 -12.61 14.72 17.76
N ASN A 106 -11.72 13.89 17.20
CA ASN A 106 -10.42 13.65 17.80
C ASN A 106 -9.46 14.74 17.31
N LYS A 107 -8.95 15.54 18.25
CA LYS A 107 -8.00 16.62 17.93
C LYS A 107 -6.73 16.03 17.30
N PRO A 108 -6.27 16.51 16.13
CA PRO A 108 -5.00 16.09 15.55
C PRO A 108 -3.83 16.33 16.49
N PHE A 109 -2.89 15.39 16.54
CA PHE A 109 -1.67 15.48 17.32
C PHE A 109 -0.47 15.74 16.40
N PHE A 110 0.39 16.69 16.79
CA PHE A 110 1.58 17.10 16.05
C PHE A 110 2.82 16.94 16.93
N ALA A 111 3.89 16.34 16.41
CA ALA A 111 5.12 16.08 17.14
C ALA A 111 6.37 16.34 16.29
N ASN A 112 7.45 16.76 16.93
CA ASN A 112 8.72 17.08 16.27
C ASN A 112 9.87 16.16 16.71
N ARG A 113 9.64 14.84 16.62
CA ARG A 113 10.60 13.83 17.08
C ARG A 113 11.47 13.33 15.94
N THR A 114 12.74 13.05 16.23
CA THR A 114 13.65 12.41 15.28
C THR A 114 13.38 10.91 15.25
N VAL A 115 12.79 10.41 14.17
CA VAL A 115 12.45 8.99 14.00
C VAL A 115 13.73 8.15 13.91
N GLY A 116 13.79 7.04 14.65
CA GLY A 116 14.96 6.15 14.74
C GLY A 116 15.99 6.55 15.80
N GLU A 117 15.88 7.75 16.39
CA GLU A 117 16.75 8.23 17.47
C GLU A 117 15.96 8.49 18.76
N ASP A 118 14.78 9.09 18.65
CA ASP A 118 13.96 9.45 19.79
C ASP A 118 13.12 8.25 20.28
N THR A 119 13.43 7.77 21.49
CA THR A 119 12.77 6.60 22.08
C THR A 119 11.26 6.77 22.23
N ARG A 120 10.75 8.00 22.32
CA ARG A 120 9.30 8.24 22.43
C ARG A 120 8.53 7.80 21.18
N VAL A 121 9.17 7.82 20.00
CA VAL A 121 8.57 7.29 18.77
C VAL A 121 8.42 5.78 18.88
N LYS A 122 9.48 5.09 19.34
CA LYS A 122 9.45 3.65 19.58
C LYS A 122 8.43 3.27 20.64
N ASP A 123 8.39 3.98 21.77
CA ASP A 123 7.43 3.76 22.85
C ASP A 123 5.99 3.94 22.36
N TYR A 124 5.75 4.94 21.51
CA TYR A 124 4.45 5.13 20.86
C TYR A 124 4.08 3.94 19.95
N LEU A 125 5.00 3.47 19.10
CA LEU A 125 4.75 2.35 18.18
C LEU A 125 4.55 1.02 18.91
N LEU A 126 5.21 0.83 20.05
CA LEU A 126 5.11 -0.38 20.89
C LEU A 126 3.96 -0.32 21.90
N LYS A 127 3.28 0.82 22.03
CA LYS A 127 2.20 0.98 23.00
C LYS A 127 1.07 0.00 22.71
N ASN A 128 0.65 -0.73 23.75
CA ASN A 128 -0.58 -1.53 23.67
C ASN A 128 -1.79 -0.60 23.54
N THR A 129 -2.60 -0.84 22.52
CA THR A 129 -3.83 -0.10 22.24
C THR A 129 -5.08 -0.94 22.46
N HIS A 130 -4.94 -2.13 23.05
CA HIS A 130 -6.06 -3.01 23.35
C HIS A 130 -6.80 -2.62 24.64
N VAL A 131 -8.12 -2.67 24.59
CA VAL A 131 -9.01 -2.71 25.75
C VAL A 131 -9.76 -4.03 25.71
N GLY A 132 -9.47 -4.92 26.66
CA GLY A 132 -9.90 -6.31 26.59
C GLY A 132 -9.29 -7.03 25.39
N LYS A 133 -10.14 -7.63 24.53
CA LYS A 133 -9.68 -8.39 23.36
C LYS A 133 -9.48 -7.54 22.11
N ASN A 134 -9.96 -6.30 22.11
CA ASN A 134 -10.04 -5.48 20.90
C ASN A 134 -9.01 -4.35 20.93
N ASN A 135 -8.41 -4.05 19.78
CA ASN A 135 -7.64 -2.83 19.60
C ASN A 135 -8.59 -1.64 19.46
N GLU A 136 -8.53 -0.68 20.38
CA GLU A 136 -9.34 0.55 20.36
C GLU A 136 -8.78 1.66 19.48
N HIS A 137 -7.55 1.47 19.00
CA HIS A 137 -6.87 2.38 18.12
C HIS A 137 -6.12 1.69 16.97
N PRO A 138 -6.84 0.97 16.08
CA PRO A 138 -6.27 0.51 14.82
C PRO A 138 -5.60 1.68 14.09
N THR A 139 -4.39 1.46 13.59
CA THR A 139 -3.55 2.52 13.05
C THR A 139 -3.03 2.13 11.67
N LEU A 140 -3.25 3.00 10.67
CA LEU A 140 -2.49 2.99 9.43
C LEU A 140 -1.24 3.85 9.61
N LEU A 141 -0.08 3.22 9.56
CA LEU A 141 1.21 3.88 9.74
C LEU A 141 1.87 4.16 8.38
N PHE A 142 2.20 5.41 8.12
CA PHE A 142 2.95 5.84 6.95
C PHE A 142 4.36 6.27 7.35
N ILE A 143 5.36 5.71 6.67
CA ILE A 143 6.77 5.94 6.96
C ILE A 143 7.49 6.26 5.66
N ASP A 144 7.95 7.50 5.54
CA ASP A 144 8.62 8.01 4.35
C ASP A 144 9.96 8.68 4.69
N PRO A 145 10.99 7.90 5.08
CA PRO A 145 12.25 8.47 5.51
C PRO A 145 13.10 8.89 4.31
N PHE A 146 13.94 9.91 4.51
CA PHE A 146 15.03 10.20 3.57
C PHE A 146 16.09 9.08 3.57
N GLY A 147 15.87 8.03 2.77
CA GLY A 147 16.74 6.85 2.69
C GLY A 147 16.23 5.70 3.53
N TYR A 148 17.04 5.19 4.47
CA TYR A 148 16.71 3.98 5.24
C TYR A 148 17.12 4.02 6.72
N LYS A 149 17.66 5.14 7.23
CA LYS A 149 18.21 5.24 8.59
C LYS A 149 17.18 5.07 9.71
N ALA A 150 15.91 5.38 9.42
CA ALA A 150 14.84 5.40 10.41
C ALA A 150 13.95 4.13 10.40
N ILE A 151 14.32 3.10 9.63
CA ILE A 151 13.53 1.89 9.48
C ILE A 151 14.08 0.80 10.40
N GLU A 152 13.34 0.48 11.46
CA GLU A 152 13.61 -0.65 12.35
C GLU A 152 12.55 -1.73 12.17
N THR A 153 12.78 -2.71 11.28
CA THR A 153 11.78 -3.73 10.91
C THR A 153 11.25 -4.51 12.11
N LYS A 154 12.08 -4.76 13.14
CA LYS A 154 11.62 -5.39 14.40
C LYS A 154 10.54 -4.57 15.12
N ILE A 155 10.69 -3.25 15.18
CA ILE A 155 9.73 -2.36 15.85
C ILE A 155 8.44 -2.27 15.03
N LEU A 156 8.57 -2.14 13.72
CA LEU A 156 7.44 -2.11 12.81
C LEU A 156 6.64 -3.41 12.82
N ALA A 157 7.32 -4.56 12.87
CA ALA A 157 6.67 -5.85 13.04
C ALA A 157 5.96 -5.97 14.41
N GLN A 158 6.54 -5.43 15.49
CA GLN A 158 5.86 -5.39 16.79
C GLN A 158 4.62 -4.49 16.78
N PHE A 159 4.69 -3.32 16.14
CA PHE A 159 3.52 -2.45 15.91
C PHE A 159 2.40 -3.19 15.18
N MET A 160 2.75 -4.03 14.20
CA MET A 160 1.80 -4.86 13.46
C MET A 160 1.14 -5.95 14.30
N LYS A 161 1.58 -6.25 15.53
CA LYS A 161 0.92 -7.27 16.37
C LYS A 161 -0.50 -6.89 16.77
N ASN A 162 -0.77 -5.61 16.98
CA ASN A 162 -2.11 -5.12 17.32
C ASN A 162 -3.09 -5.36 16.15
N TRP A 163 -4.35 -5.69 16.45
CA TRP A 163 -5.34 -5.94 15.40
C TRP A 163 -5.63 -4.65 14.60
N GLY A 164 -5.82 -4.79 13.28
CA GLY A 164 -6.16 -3.67 12.41
C GLY A 164 -4.99 -2.74 12.07
N ASN A 165 -3.80 -2.92 12.65
CA ASN A 165 -2.64 -2.13 12.25
C ASN A 165 -2.12 -2.54 10.87
N GLU A 166 -1.75 -1.56 10.07
CA GLU A 166 -1.18 -1.71 8.72
C GLU A 166 -0.09 -0.67 8.47
N ILE A 167 0.82 -0.96 7.53
CA ILE A 167 1.95 -0.09 7.22
C ILE A 167 1.99 0.22 5.72
N PHE A 168 2.20 1.49 5.39
CA PHE A 168 2.81 1.93 4.14
C PHE A 168 4.25 2.38 4.42
N LEU A 169 5.21 1.72 3.77
CA LEU A 169 6.62 1.98 3.92
C LEU A 169 7.21 2.42 2.58
N PHE A 170 7.77 3.63 2.54
CA PHE A 170 8.58 4.06 1.43
C PHE A 170 9.94 3.34 1.46
N VAL A 171 10.30 2.73 0.33
CA VAL A 171 11.53 1.96 0.19
C VAL A 171 12.38 2.59 -0.91
N ASN A 172 13.43 3.33 -0.50
CA ASN A 172 14.41 3.89 -1.42
C ASN A 172 15.36 2.79 -1.91
N ILE A 173 14.93 2.02 -2.91
CA ILE A 173 15.67 0.87 -3.41
C ILE A 173 17.04 1.26 -3.99
N LYS A 174 17.16 2.46 -4.57
CA LYS A 174 18.40 3.00 -5.12
C LYS A 174 19.49 3.14 -4.06
N ARG A 175 19.09 3.40 -2.81
CA ARG A 175 20.00 3.48 -1.66
C ARG A 175 20.23 2.12 -1.02
N ILE A 176 19.19 1.30 -0.88
CA ILE A 176 19.27 -0.01 -0.22
C ILE A 176 20.08 -1.02 -1.06
N HIS A 177 19.83 -1.08 -2.38
CA HIS A 177 20.48 -2.03 -3.29
C HIS A 177 22.02 -2.01 -3.20
N PRO A 178 22.70 -0.85 -3.32
CA PRO A 178 24.16 -0.80 -3.13
C PRO A 178 24.60 -0.94 -1.67
N ALA A 179 23.77 -0.51 -0.69
CA ALA A 179 24.11 -0.62 0.73
C ALA A 179 24.21 -2.08 1.20
N LEU A 180 23.50 -3.00 0.57
CA LEU A 180 23.60 -4.44 0.85
C LEU A 180 24.98 -5.04 0.53
N GLU A 181 25.80 -4.38 -0.28
CA GLU A 181 27.16 -4.81 -0.65
C GLU A 181 28.25 -4.03 0.08
N ASN A 182 27.88 -3.11 0.97
CA ASN A 182 28.81 -2.20 1.62
C ASN A 182 28.72 -2.31 3.14
N ASP A 183 29.79 -2.83 3.75
CA ASP A 183 29.89 -3.10 5.18
C ASP A 183 29.73 -1.83 6.04
N LYS A 184 29.94 -0.63 5.49
CA LYS A 184 29.69 0.64 6.22
C LYS A 184 28.23 0.83 6.63
N PHE A 185 27.31 0.09 6.01
CA PHE A 185 25.88 0.17 6.29
C PHE A 185 25.34 -1.09 6.96
N GLU A 186 26.21 -1.95 7.51
CA GLU A 186 25.82 -3.24 8.10
C GLU A 186 24.70 -3.10 9.13
N ASP A 187 24.88 -2.21 10.13
CA ASP A 187 23.88 -2.02 11.19
C ASP A 187 22.51 -1.58 10.64
N LEU A 188 22.52 -0.73 9.61
CA LEU A 188 21.31 -0.26 8.97
C LEU A 188 20.64 -1.36 8.14
N MET A 189 21.42 -2.19 7.46
CA MET A 189 20.90 -3.36 6.74
C MET A 189 20.39 -4.43 7.71
N GLN A 190 21.01 -4.56 8.88
CA GLN A 190 20.56 -5.45 9.95
C GLN A 190 19.26 -4.97 10.60
N ASN A 191 19.03 -3.65 10.65
CA ASN A 191 17.75 -3.08 11.08
C ASN A 191 16.62 -3.33 10.07
N LEU A 192 16.94 -3.31 8.76
CA LEU A 192 16.01 -3.61 7.68
C LEU A 192 15.71 -5.11 7.54
N PHE A 193 16.75 -5.94 7.58
CA PHE A 193 16.70 -7.40 7.38
C PHE A 193 17.17 -8.16 8.64
N PRO A 194 16.46 -8.01 9.77
CA PRO A 194 16.92 -8.53 11.05
C PRO A 194 17.08 -10.04 11.12
N THR A 195 16.45 -10.79 10.21
CA THR A 195 16.45 -12.25 10.26
C THR A 195 16.92 -12.92 8.96
N THR A 196 17.10 -12.17 7.87
CA THR A 196 17.40 -12.72 6.54
C THR A 196 18.57 -12.05 5.82
N LEU A 197 19.23 -11.03 6.39
CA LEU A 197 20.28 -10.24 5.70
C LEU A 197 21.31 -11.10 4.92
N ALA A 198 21.89 -12.11 5.58
CA ALA A 198 22.87 -12.99 4.95
C ALA A 198 22.28 -13.76 3.74
N GLN A 199 21.06 -14.27 3.88
CA GLN A 199 20.35 -14.98 2.80
C GLN A 199 20.06 -14.04 1.63
N VAL A 200 19.59 -12.81 1.91
CA VAL A 200 19.37 -11.79 0.87
C VAL A 200 20.64 -11.51 0.08
N ARG A 201 21.79 -11.38 0.77
CA ARG A 201 23.09 -11.17 0.14
C ARG A 201 23.54 -12.34 -0.73
N ILE A 202 23.21 -13.57 -0.37
CA ILE A 202 23.53 -14.78 -1.13
C ILE A 202 22.61 -14.87 -2.36
N ASP A 203 21.29 -14.82 -2.16
CA ASP A 203 20.29 -15.01 -3.21
C ASP A 203 20.41 -13.96 -4.32
N ARG A 204 20.78 -12.72 -3.98
CA ARG A 204 21.02 -11.66 -4.95
C ARG A 204 22.14 -11.97 -5.95
N ARG A 205 23.14 -12.78 -5.57
CA ARG A 205 24.27 -13.14 -6.45
C ARG A 205 23.84 -14.09 -7.56
N TYR A 206 22.80 -14.89 -7.33
CA TYR A 206 22.26 -15.84 -8.31
C TYR A 206 21.24 -15.22 -9.27
N LYS A 207 20.84 -13.96 -9.06
CA LYS A 207 19.97 -13.24 -9.98
C LYS A 207 20.78 -12.59 -11.08
N LEU A 208 20.33 -12.73 -12.32
CA LEU A 208 21.06 -12.30 -13.50
C LEU A 208 20.91 -10.80 -13.74
N ASN A 209 19.70 -10.27 -13.53
CA ASN A 209 19.39 -8.87 -13.82
C ASN A 209 19.02 -8.04 -12.59
N THR A 210 19.13 -6.71 -12.73
CA THR A 210 18.86 -5.76 -11.65
C THR A 210 17.40 -5.77 -11.20
N ALA A 211 16.44 -6.01 -12.11
CA ALA A 211 15.03 -6.04 -11.77
C ALA A 211 14.69 -7.23 -10.84
N GLU A 212 15.24 -8.41 -11.11
CA GLU A 212 15.11 -9.59 -10.27
C GLU A 212 15.73 -9.37 -8.88
N ARG A 213 16.91 -8.74 -8.81
CA ARG A 213 17.55 -8.40 -7.52
C ARG A 213 16.69 -7.43 -6.70
N ILE A 214 16.11 -6.44 -7.36
CA ILE A 214 15.23 -5.46 -6.72
C ILE A 214 13.94 -6.13 -6.23
N SER A 215 13.29 -6.94 -7.07
CA SER A 215 12.07 -7.67 -6.69
C SER A 215 12.34 -8.58 -5.48
N LEU A 216 13.46 -9.30 -5.49
CA LEU A 216 13.91 -10.13 -4.38
C LEU A 216 14.07 -9.33 -3.08
N ILE A 217 14.67 -8.13 -3.12
CA ILE A 217 14.83 -7.29 -1.92
C ILE A 217 13.47 -6.93 -1.31
N ILE A 218 12.51 -6.54 -2.16
CA ILE A 218 11.15 -6.19 -1.71
C ILE A 218 10.44 -7.41 -1.12
N ASP A 219 10.54 -8.55 -1.77
CA ASP A 219 9.96 -9.82 -1.29
C ASP A 219 10.57 -10.25 0.05
N CYS A 220 11.89 -10.19 0.19
CA CYS A 220 12.59 -10.48 1.43
C CYS A 220 12.19 -9.51 2.55
N LEU A 221 12.02 -8.22 2.25
CA LEU A 221 11.58 -7.24 3.24
C LEU A 221 10.16 -7.55 3.74
N GLY A 222 9.25 -7.96 2.85
CA GLY A 222 7.91 -8.43 3.25
C GLY A 222 7.97 -9.69 4.12
N LYS A 223 8.82 -10.66 3.74
CA LYS A 223 9.03 -11.92 4.49
C LYS A 223 9.62 -11.73 5.89
N GLU A 224 10.39 -10.66 6.13
CA GLU A 224 10.85 -10.32 7.47
C GLU A 224 9.67 -10.15 8.44
N TYR A 225 8.60 -9.48 8.01
CA TYR A 225 7.41 -9.29 8.85
C TYR A 225 6.70 -10.62 9.15
N GLU A 226 6.54 -11.49 8.15
CA GLU A 226 5.95 -12.82 8.31
C GLU A 226 6.75 -13.67 9.31
N LYS A 227 8.09 -13.66 9.19
CA LYS A 227 9.00 -14.40 10.07
C LYS A 227 9.01 -13.87 11.51
N ILE A 228 9.03 -12.55 11.70
CA ILE A 228 9.04 -11.93 13.05
C ILE A 228 7.69 -12.09 13.74
N LEU A 229 6.58 -11.96 13.00
CA LEU A 229 5.23 -12.11 13.55
C LEU A 229 4.83 -13.57 13.78
N ASN A 230 5.52 -14.51 13.12
CA ASN A 230 5.15 -15.93 13.09
C ASN A 230 3.68 -16.13 12.70
N SER A 231 3.23 -15.37 11.69
CA SER A 231 1.86 -15.38 11.21
C SER A 231 1.81 -14.92 9.77
N LYS A 232 0.79 -15.34 9.01
CA LYS A 232 0.66 -14.92 7.62
C LYS A 232 0.57 -13.39 7.51
N VAL A 233 1.42 -12.83 6.67
CA VAL A 233 1.40 -11.42 6.27
C VAL A 233 1.16 -11.35 4.78
N TYR A 234 0.43 -10.32 4.36
CA TYR A 234 0.23 -9.96 2.97
C TYR A 234 0.97 -8.65 2.72
N TYR A 235 1.70 -8.59 1.62
CA TYR A 235 2.40 -7.40 1.20
C TYR A 235 2.44 -7.28 -0.32
N THR A 236 2.47 -6.04 -0.80
CA THR A 236 2.71 -5.72 -2.22
C THR A 236 3.31 -4.33 -2.32
N ALA A 237 4.00 -4.08 -3.43
CA ALA A 237 4.72 -2.83 -3.63
C ALA A 237 4.28 -2.14 -4.91
N PHE A 238 4.15 -0.82 -4.82
CA PHE A 238 3.93 0.05 -5.96
C PHE A 238 5.26 0.68 -6.37
N LYS A 239 5.66 0.49 -7.63
CA LYS A 239 6.94 0.93 -8.18
C LYS A 239 6.83 2.33 -8.77
N PHE A 240 7.79 3.20 -8.46
CA PHE A 240 7.98 4.47 -9.15
C PHE A 240 9.25 4.41 -9.99
N LYS A 241 9.17 4.84 -11.25
CA LYS A 241 10.35 5.09 -12.08
C LYS A 241 10.94 6.47 -11.80
N GLU A 242 12.18 6.68 -12.20
CA GLU A 242 12.81 8.00 -12.22
C GLU A 242 12.13 8.91 -13.27
N GLU A 243 12.21 10.22 -13.06
CA GLU A 243 11.63 11.18 -14.02
C GLU A 243 12.50 11.33 -15.27
N ASP A 244 13.81 11.10 -15.13
CA ASP A 244 14.80 11.32 -16.19
C ASP A 244 15.27 10.02 -16.89
N ASN A 245 14.93 8.84 -16.37
CA ASN A 245 15.33 7.55 -16.96
C ASN A 245 14.36 6.41 -16.57
N ASP A 246 14.61 5.18 -17.01
CA ASP A 246 13.73 4.01 -16.75
C ASP A 246 14.07 3.23 -15.47
N ALA A 247 15.06 3.65 -14.71
CA ALA A 247 15.42 3.01 -13.46
C ALA A 247 14.32 3.17 -12.41
N THR A 248 14.26 2.24 -11.47
CA THR A 248 13.38 2.35 -10.31
C THR A 248 13.92 3.38 -9.33
N SER A 249 13.11 4.38 -8.99
CA SER A 249 13.47 5.38 -7.98
C SER A 249 13.19 4.83 -6.57
N HIS A 250 11.95 4.40 -6.33
CA HIS A 250 11.49 3.91 -5.04
C HIS A 250 10.25 3.01 -5.16
N TYR A 251 9.89 2.38 -4.05
CA TYR A 251 8.63 1.67 -3.88
C TYR A 251 7.83 2.25 -2.72
N ILE A 252 6.51 2.10 -2.79
CA ILE A 252 5.65 2.14 -1.62
C ILE A 252 5.22 0.70 -1.32
N LEU A 253 5.76 0.12 -0.26
CA LEU A 253 5.42 -1.21 0.22
C LEU A 253 4.24 -1.11 1.18
N HIS A 254 3.16 -1.82 0.91
CA HIS A 254 2.05 -2.00 1.85
C HIS A 254 2.17 -3.35 2.55
N ILE A 255 1.88 -3.37 3.85
CA ILE A 255 1.98 -4.57 4.69
C ILE A 255 0.73 -4.65 5.58
N THR A 256 0.05 -5.79 5.53
CA THR A 256 -1.15 -6.08 6.33
C THR A 256 -1.19 -7.54 6.77
N LYS A 257 -1.86 -7.83 7.89
CA LYS A 257 -2.12 -9.21 8.34
C LYS A 257 -3.41 -9.80 7.77
N HIS A 258 -4.18 -9.03 7.00
CA HIS A 258 -5.51 -9.46 6.58
C HIS A 258 -5.73 -9.29 5.08
N PHE A 259 -6.29 -10.32 4.45
CA PHE A 259 -6.52 -10.37 3.01
C PHE A 259 -7.45 -9.27 2.48
N ARG A 260 -8.31 -8.68 3.33
CA ARG A 260 -9.15 -7.52 2.97
C ARG A 260 -8.34 -6.24 2.78
N GLY A 261 -7.32 -6.01 3.63
CA GLY A 261 -6.40 -4.89 3.45
C GLY A 261 -5.56 -5.07 2.18
N PHE A 262 -5.22 -6.33 1.88
CA PHE A 262 -4.51 -6.72 0.67
C PHE A 262 -5.36 -6.52 -0.60
N ASP A 263 -6.62 -6.96 -0.60
CA ASP A 263 -7.60 -6.69 -1.67
C ASP A 263 -7.70 -5.17 -1.93
N LEU A 264 -7.89 -4.38 -0.88
CA LEU A 264 -8.01 -2.93 -0.99
C LEU A 264 -6.76 -2.29 -1.61
N VAL A 265 -5.56 -2.66 -1.16
CA VAL A 265 -4.34 -1.99 -1.67
C VAL A 265 -4.09 -2.34 -3.12
N LYS A 266 -4.39 -3.58 -3.54
CA LYS A 266 -4.28 -4.00 -4.94
C LYS A 266 -5.21 -3.20 -5.83
N GLN A 267 -6.42 -2.90 -5.37
CA GLN A 267 -7.34 -2.03 -6.12
C GLN A 267 -6.76 -0.62 -6.25
N ILE A 268 -6.35 0.00 -5.14
CA ILE A 268 -5.76 1.34 -5.15
C ILE A 268 -4.51 1.40 -6.05
N TYR A 269 -3.63 0.42 -5.95
CA TYR A 269 -2.43 0.33 -6.78
C TYR A 269 -2.75 0.12 -8.26
N THR A 270 -3.81 -0.63 -8.59
CA THR A 270 -4.27 -0.75 -9.98
C THR A 270 -4.74 0.60 -10.50
N ASP A 271 -5.51 1.35 -9.71
CA ASP A 271 -6.11 2.62 -10.13
C ASP A 271 -5.08 3.73 -10.35
N PHE A 272 -3.91 3.66 -9.69
CA PHE A 272 -2.83 4.64 -9.84
C PHE A 272 -1.68 4.20 -10.76
N ALA A 273 -1.62 2.92 -11.15
CA ALA A 273 -0.62 2.47 -12.12
C ALA A 273 -0.94 3.05 -13.50
N ASN A 274 0.07 3.58 -14.18
CA ASN A 274 -0.07 4.14 -15.52
C ASN A 274 0.85 3.48 -16.56
N VAL A 275 1.57 2.45 -16.14
CA VAL A 275 2.34 1.57 -17.03
C VAL A 275 1.73 0.20 -16.94
N GLY A 276 1.32 -0.37 -18.07
CA GLY A 276 0.87 -1.75 -18.07
C GLY A 276 2.04 -2.73 -17.95
N THR A 277 1.96 -3.63 -16.97
CA THR A 277 3.01 -4.60 -16.64
C THR A 277 2.42 -5.97 -16.42
N ILE A 278 3.11 -7.03 -16.81
CA ILE A 278 2.66 -8.41 -16.55
C ILE A 278 3.01 -8.82 -15.12
N PHE A 279 2.08 -9.41 -14.36
CA PHE A 279 2.38 -9.93 -13.02
C PHE A 279 3.09 -11.30 -13.11
N ASP A 280 4.40 -11.26 -13.32
CA ASP A 280 5.31 -12.40 -13.51
C ASP A 280 6.20 -12.71 -12.28
N GLY A 281 6.01 -11.97 -11.18
CA GLY A 281 6.82 -12.06 -9.95
C GLY A 281 8.07 -11.18 -9.95
N ILE A 282 8.38 -10.51 -11.07
CA ILE A 282 9.44 -9.50 -11.17
C ILE A 282 8.79 -8.11 -11.24
N ASN A 283 7.76 -7.98 -12.06
CA ASN A 283 7.04 -6.73 -12.27
C ASN A 283 5.84 -6.60 -11.32
N THR A 284 5.46 -5.34 -11.08
CA THR A 284 4.37 -4.95 -10.20
C THR A 284 3.78 -3.63 -10.70
N TYR A 285 2.70 -3.16 -10.07
CA TYR A 285 2.09 -1.86 -10.31
C TYR A 285 3.15 -0.77 -10.44
N THR A 286 3.14 -0.05 -11.57
CA THR A 286 4.20 0.89 -11.89
C THR A 286 3.62 2.23 -12.30
N PHE A 287 4.24 3.28 -11.75
CA PHE A 287 4.06 4.65 -12.19
C PHE A 287 5.31 5.18 -12.89
N ASP A 288 5.10 5.79 -14.04
CA ASP A 288 6.11 6.50 -14.81
C ASP A 288 5.59 7.90 -15.15
N SER A 289 6.26 8.92 -14.59
CA SER A 289 5.90 10.33 -14.84
C SER A 289 6.02 10.72 -16.31
N LYS A 290 6.86 10.03 -17.09
CA LYS A 290 7.08 10.31 -18.52
C LYS A 290 5.87 9.93 -19.38
N VAL A 291 5.07 8.95 -18.93
CA VAL A 291 3.84 8.53 -19.64
C VAL A 291 2.74 9.59 -19.52
N ILE A 292 2.76 10.45 -18.49
CA ILE A 292 1.84 11.59 -18.41
C ILE A 292 2.25 12.68 -19.42
N LYS A 293 3.56 12.88 -19.60
CA LYS A 293 4.10 13.94 -20.45
C LYS A 293 4.01 13.61 -21.94
N ASN A 294 4.00 12.33 -22.29
CA ASN A 294 3.93 11.87 -23.66
C ASN A 294 2.63 11.06 -23.84
N GLU A 295 1.70 11.52 -24.68
CA GLU A 295 0.52 10.75 -25.14
C GLU A 295 0.95 9.57 -26.03
N ILE A 296 1.75 8.64 -25.49
CA ILE A 296 2.13 7.44 -26.19
C ILE A 296 0.95 6.48 -26.07
N ILE A 297 0.25 6.29 -27.18
CA ILE A 297 -0.65 5.16 -27.39
C ILE A 297 0.20 3.90 -27.19
N GLU A 298 0.00 3.17 -26.07
CA GLU A 298 0.63 1.86 -25.89
C GLU A 298 0.21 0.95 -27.06
N LEU A 299 1.14 0.64 -27.97
CA LEU A 299 0.89 -0.26 -29.12
C LEU A 299 0.53 -1.69 -28.68
N PHE A 300 0.79 -2.03 -27.42
CA PHE A 300 0.48 -3.31 -26.81
C PHE A 300 -0.37 -3.09 -25.55
N ASP A 301 -1.60 -3.59 -25.55
CA ASP A 301 -2.47 -3.57 -24.38
C ASP A 301 -1.99 -4.62 -23.36
N THR A 302 -0.93 -4.29 -22.63
CA THR A 302 -0.38 -5.15 -21.58
C THR A 302 -1.37 -5.39 -20.42
N GLN A 303 -2.39 -4.52 -20.26
CA GLN A 303 -3.49 -4.78 -19.33
C GLN A 303 -4.31 -5.99 -19.80
N SER A 304 -4.62 -6.07 -21.10
CA SER A 304 -5.29 -7.25 -21.68
C SER A 304 -4.50 -8.56 -21.46
N MET A 305 -3.15 -8.51 -21.45
CA MET A 305 -2.32 -9.69 -21.17
C MET A 305 -2.50 -10.21 -19.75
N ASN A 306 -2.60 -9.34 -18.74
CA ASN A 306 -2.89 -9.76 -17.37
C ASN A 306 -4.29 -10.39 -17.26
N ILE A 307 -5.27 -9.85 -17.98
CA ILE A 307 -6.62 -10.42 -18.02
C ILE A 307 -6.62 -11.81 -18.65
N ASP A 308 -5.89 -11.99 -19.76
CA ASP A 308 -5.80 -13.29 -20.43
C ASP A 308 -5.00 -14.31 -19.61
N LYS A 309 -3.92 -13.90 -18.94
CA LYS A 309 -3.18 -14.78 -18.03
C LYS A 309 -4.05 -15.21 -16.85
N LEU A 310 -4.74 -14.27 -16.19
CA LEU A 310 -5.67 -14.59 -15.09
C LEU A 310 -6.79 -15.51 -15.57
N LYS A 311 -7.31 -15.29 -16.78
CA LYS A 311 -8.34 -16.12 -17.39
C LYS A 311 -7.90 -17.59 -17.47
N ASP A 312 -6.69 -17.83 -18.00
CA ASP A 312 -6.14 -19.17 -18.16
C ASP A 312 -5.85 -19.82 -16.79
N GLU A 313 -5.28 -19.08 -15.84
CA GLU A 313 -5.07 -19.54 -14.46
C GLU A 313 -6.38 -19.96 -13.77
N LEU A 314 -7.46 -19.19 -13.96
CA LEU A 314 -8.76 -19.50 -13.37
C LEU A 314 -9.40 -20.74 -13.99
N LEU A 315 -9.27 -20.93 -15.30
CA LEU A 315 -9.78 -22.13 -15.96
C LEU A 315 -9.04 -23.38 -15.53
N GLU A 316 -7.71 -23.31 -15.41
CA GLU A 316 -6.90 -24.42 -14.93
C GLU A 316 -7.28 -24.79 -13.48
N SER A 317 -7.37 -23.78 -12.60
CA SER A 317 -7.62 -23.99 -11.17
C SER A 317 -9.06 -24.40 -10.83
N TYR A 318 -10.03 -23.99 -11.64
CA TYR A 318 -11.46 -24.18 -11.37
C TYR A 318 -12.20 -25.03 -12.42
N ALA A 319 -11.48 -25.72 -13.32
CA ALA A 319 -12.05 -26.61 -14.33
C ALA A 319 -13.12 -27.55 -13.73
N GLY A 320 -14.30 -27.57 -14.35
CA GLY A 320 -15.44 -28.39 -13.92
C GLY A 320 -16.08 -28.03 -12.57
N LYS A 321 -15.58 -27.01 -11.84
CA LYS A 321 -16.12 -26.61 -10.54
C LYS A 321 -17.30 -25.65 -10.67
N GLN A 322 -18.16 -25.66 -9.66
CA GLN A 322 -19.19 -24.65 -9.44
C GLN A 322 -18.92 -23.91 -8.13
N ILE A 323 -18.79 -22.58 -8.19
CA ILE A 323 -18.39 -21.74 -7.06
C ILE A 323 -19.03 -20.35 -7.19
N SER A 324 -19.23 -19.60 -6.10
CA SER A 324 -19.64 -18.20 -6.22
C SER A 324 -18.46 -17.32 -6.64
N ALA A 325 -18.73 -16.24 -7.37
CA ALA A 325 -17.70 -15.30 -7.81
C ALA A 325 -16.92 -14.69 -6.63
N MET A 326 -17.61 -14.43 -5.50
CA MET A 326 -16.95 -13.95 -4.29
C MET A 326 -16.07 -15.02 -3.64
N ALA A 327 -16.50 -16.28 -3.56
CA ALA A 327 -15.69 -17.34 -2.97
C ALA A 327 -14.42 -17.61 -3.79
N LEU A 328 -14.54 -17.68 -5.12
CA LEU A 328 -13.40 -17.78 -6.03
C LEU A 328 -12.43 -16.61 -5.82
N PHE A 329 -12.96 -15.38 -5.78
CA PHE A 329 -12.13 -14.20 -5.58
C PHE A 329 -11.41 -14.23 -4.23
N ASP A 330 -12.15 -14.45 -3.13
CA ASP A 330 -11.58 -14.47 -1.77
C ASP A 330 -10.57 -15.61 -1.57
N GLU A 331 -10.67 -16.71 -2.33
CA GLU A 331 -9.69 -17.80 -2.35
C GLU A 331 -8.44 -17.44 -3.18
N HIS A 332 -8.62 -17.15 -4.47
CA HIS A 332 -7.53 -17.02 -5.43
C HIS A 332 -6.69 -15.75 -5.23
N GLN A 333 -7.31 -14.61 -4.89
CA GLN A 333 -6.62 -13.32 -4.88
C GLN A 333 -5.47 -13.21 -3.86
N LYS A 334 -5.46 -14.07 -2.83
CA LYS A 334 -4.54 -14.02 -1.69
C LYS A 334 -3.06 -14.21 -2.05
N THR A 335 -2.77 -14.79 -3.21
CA THR A 335 -1.42 -15.19 -3.63
C THR A 335 -0.94 -14.47 -4.90
N ASN A 336 -1.72 -13.51 -5.41
CA ASN A 336 -1.41 -12.79 -6.65
C ASN A 336 -1.69 -11.30 -6.55
N LEU A 337 -1.23 -10.58 -7.59
CA LEU A 337 -1.38 -9.14 -7.74
C LEU A 337 -2.64 -8.75 -8.52
N TYR A 338 -3.53 -9.68 -8.88
CA TYR A 338 -4.76 -9.29 -9.56
C TYR A 338 -5.73 -8.63 -8.55
N SER A 339 -6.19 -7.43 -8.91
CA SER A 339 -7.25 -6.69 -8.19
C SER A 339 -8.65 -7.12 -8.65
N ARG A 340 -9.68 -6.68 -7.93
CA ARG A 340 -11.09 -7.06 -8.18
C ARG A 340 -11.57 -6.66 -9.59
N SER A 341 -11.04 -5.57 -10.16
CA SER A 341 -11.31 -5.18 -11.54
C SER A 341 -10.81 -6.24 -12.55
N HIS A 342 -9.60 -6.77 -12.35
CA HIS A 342 -9.05 -7.82 -13.20
C HIS A 342 -9.93 -9.08 -13.19
N TYR A 343 -10.36 -9.57 -12.02
CA TYR A 343 -11.27 -10.72 -11.94
C TYR A 343 -12.60 -10.45 -12.63
N SER A 344 -13.17 -9.25 -12.44
CA SER A 344 -14.43 -8.89 -13.07
C SER A 344 -14.31 -8.93 -14.59
N GLN A 345 -13.22 -8.42 -15.15
CA GLN A 345 -12.95 -8.44 -16.59
C GLN A 345 -12.68 -9.86 -17.10
N ALA A 346 -11.80 -10.63 -16.44
CA ALA A 346 -11.45 -11.99 -16.84
C ALA A 346 -12.67 -12.93 -16.84
N LEU A 347 -13.48 -12.90 -15.78
CA LEU A 347 -14.69 -13.73 -15.68
C LEU A 347 -15.73 -13.34 -16.73
N ARG A 348 -15.92 -12.04 -17.02
CA ARG A 348 -16.82 -11.60 -18.10
C ARG A 348 -16.33 -12.03 -19.48
N LYS A 349 -15.01 -11.98 -19.70
CA LYS A 349 -14.38 -12.48 -20.93
C LYS A 349 -14.62 -13.98 -21.10
N LEU A 350 -14.45 -14.77 -20.04
CA LEU A 350 -14.76 -16.21 -20.06
C LEU A 350 -16.21 -16.54 -20.39
N VAL A 351 -17.16 -15.73 -19.90
CA VAL A 351 -18.58 -15.90 -20.24
C VAL A 351 -18.82 -15.60 -21.72
N THR A 352 -18.20 -14.52 -22.23
CA THR A 352 -18.29 -14.13 -23.65
C THR A 352 -17.69 -15.20 -24.57
N GLU A 353 -16.57 -15.82 -24.17
CA GLU A 353 -15.94 -16.95 -24.86
C GLU A 353 -16.70 -18.28 -24.70
N GLY A 354 -17.77 -18.30 -23.89
CA GLY A 354 -18.55 -19.50 -23.63
C GLY A 354 -17.80 -20.57 -22.81
N ARG A 355 -16.67 -20.24 -22.18
CA ARG A 355 -15.88 -21.15 -21.32
C ARG A 355 -16.35 -21.17 -19.87
N LEU A 356 -17.18 -20.20 -19.48
CA LEU A 356 -17.78 -20.05 -18.16
C LEU A 356 -19.28 -19.77 -18.30
N LYS A 357 -20.11 -20.41 -17.49
CA LYS A 357 -21.53 -20.02 -17.32
C LYS A 357 -21.70 -19.28 -16.01
N SER A 358 -22.36 -18.12 -16.03
CA SER A 358 -22.73 -17.37 -14.82
C SER A 358 -24.25 -17.32 -14.63
N THR A 359 -24.69 -17.38 -13.37
CA THR A 359 -26.10 -17.28 -12.98
C THR A 359 -26.22 -16.46 -11.70
N PHE A 360 -27.11 -15.46 -11.66
CA PHE A 360 -27.43 -14.71 -10.45
C PHE A 360 -28.56 -15.38 -9.65
N THR A 361 -28.44 -15.41 -8.32
CA THR A 361 -29.38 -16.09 -7.41
C THR A 361 -30.13 -15.13 -6.48
N ASP A 362 -29.98 -13.82 -6.65
CA ASP A 362 -30.59 -12.78 -5.82
C ASP A 362 -31.92 -12.23 -6.37
N ASN A 363 -32.43 -12.81 -7.47
CA ASN A 363 -33.65 -12.35 -8.17
C ASN A 363 -33.60 -10.89 -8.63
N VAL A 364 -32.40 -10.33 -8.80
CA VAL A 364 -32.20 -8.98 -9.33
C VAL A 364 -31.76 -9.07 -10.79
N SER A 365 -32.25 -8.16 -11.63
CA SER A 365 -31.76 -8.01 -13.01
C SER A 365 -30.45 -7.24 -13.02
N HIS A 366 -29.36 -7.92 -13.35
CA HIS A 366 -28.02 -7.33 -13.42
C HIS A 366 -27.66 -6.94 -14.86
N GLN A 367 -27.01 -5.78 -15.05
CA GLN A 367 -26.58 -5.29 -16.37
C GLN A 367 -25.32 -5.97 -16.91
N VAL A 368 -24.63 -6.75 -16.10
CA VAL A 368 -23.34 -7.38 -16.43
C VAL A 368 -23.40 -8.88 -16.20
N ALA A 369 -22.64 -9.64 -17.00
CA ALA A 369 -22.63 -11.09 -16.91
C ALA A 369 -22.07 -11.64 -15.59
N VAL A 370 -21.19 -10.89 -14.91
CA VAL A 370 -20.57 -11.28 -13.64
C VAL A 370 -20.38 -10.07 -12.73
N LEU A 371 -20.74 -10.24 -11.46
CA LEU A 371 -20.36 -9.39 -10.33
C LEU A 371 -19.66 -10.25 -9.27
N ILE A 372 -18.57 -9.75 -8.69
CA ILE A 372 -17.86 -10.43 -7.59
C ILE A 372 -18.72 -10.36 -6.31
N SER A 373 -19.64 -11.32 -6.18
CA SER A 373 -20.65 -11.39 -5.14
C SER A 373 -20.95 -12.84 -4.77
N ASN A 374 -21.57 -13.05 -3.61
CA ASN A 374 -22.02 -14.38 -3.19
C ASN A 374 -23.21 -14.90 -4.02
N TYR A 375 -23.92 -14.00 -4.71
CA TYR A 375 -25.11 -14.33 -5.49
C TYR A 375 -24.82 -14.62 -6.97
N CYS A 376 -23.61 -14.37 -7.44
CA CYS A 376 -23.19 -14.72 -8.80
C CYS A 376 -22.50 -16.10 -8.78
N MET A 377 -23.22 -17.13 -9.19
CA MET A 377 -22.71 -18.50 -9.30
C MET A 377 -22.00 -18.71 -10.63
N LEU A 378 -20.81 -19.30 -10.57
CA LEU A 378 -19.91 -19.56 -11.68
C LEU A 378 -19.82 -21.07 -11.90
N LYS A 379 -20.00 -21.53 -13.14
CA LYS A 379 -19.80 -22.92 -13.54
C LYS A 379 -18.81 -22.98 -14.69
N PHE A 380 -17.58 -23.38 -14.39
CA PHE A 380 -16.51 -23.56 -15.36
C PHE A 380 -16.77 -24.82 -16.18
N LYS A 381 -16.57 -24.74 -17.49
CA LYS A 381 -16.79 -25.86 -18.41
C LYS A 381 -15.63 -26.84 -18.41
#